data_AF-A0A4Q0ZN06-F1
#
_entry.id   AF-A0A4Q0ZN06-F1
#
_cell.length_a   1.000
_cell.length_b   1.000
_cell.length_c   1.000
_cell.angle_alpha   90.00
_cell.angle_beta   90.00
_cell.angle_gamma   90.00
#
_symmetry.space_group_name_H-M   'P 1'
#
loop_
_entity.id
_entity.type
_entity.pdbx_description
1 polymer ?
#
loop_
_entity_poly.entity_id
_entity_poly.type
_entity_poly.pdbx_seq_one_letter_code
_entity_poly.pdbx_strand_id
1 'polypeptide(L)'
;MFKRKNEYIKKFKSYYKLIKIKKIDTYLIFAGILGVLIGLVFDLQIINKIFAWFVLFGTVIKLYDFTEEIERSIIPYDFNRLLPPPKK
;
A
#
# COMPACT_ATOMS: atom_id res chain seq x y z
N MET A 1 27.57 12.31 -7.65
CA MET A 1 26.84 11.59 -6.57
C MET A 1 25.32 11.56 -6.78
N PHE A 2 24.70 12.64 -7.28
CA PHE A 2 23.25 12.73 -7.55
C PHE A 2 22.70 11.75 -8.62
N LYS A 3 23.49 11.45 -9.67
CA LYS A 3 23.06 10.61 -10.81
C LYS A 3 22.69 9.17 -10.40
N ARG A 4 23.46 8.57 -9.47
CA ARG A 4 23.20 7.22 -8.95
C ARG A 4 21.90 7.14 -8.12
N LYS A 5 21.59 8.17 -7.31
CA LYS A 5 20.39 8.19 -6.46
C LYS A 5 19.09 8.10 -7.29
N ASN A 6 19.07 8.74 -8.46
CA ASN A 6 17.94 8.68 -9.40
C ASN A 6 17.72 7.30 -10.04
N GLU A 7 18.78 6.51 -10.26
CA GLU A 7 18.63 5.14 -10.78
C GLU A 7 17.98 4.21 -9.75
N TYR A 8 18.38 4.30 -8.48
CA TYR A 8 17.78 3.49 -7.42
C TYR A 8 16.29 3.82 -7.24
N ILE A 9 15.92 5.10 -7.28
CA ILE A 9 14.52 5.53 -7.19
C ILE A 9 13.71 5.00 -8.38
N LYS A 10 14.26 5.06 -9.61
CA LYS A 10 13.60 4.49 -10.80
C LYS A 10 13.40 2.97 -10.68
N LYS A 11 14.43 2.24 -10.23
CA LYS A 11 14.34 0.79 -10.00
C LYS A 11 13.28 0.48 -8.93
N PHE A 12 13.28 1.20 -7.83
CA PHE A 12 12.29 1.03 -6.76
C PHE A 12 10.86 1.26 -7.27
N LYS A 13 10.63 2.33 -8.04
CA LYS A 13 9.33 2.62 -8.65
C LYS A 13 8.89 1.52 -9.62
N SER A 14 9.83 0.95 -10.38
CA SER A 14 9.59 -0.21 -11.25
C SER A 14 9.16 -1.44 -10.45
N TYR A 15 9.91 -1.81 -9.41
CA TYR A 15 9.56 -2.94 -8.56
C TYR A 15 8.20 -2.75 -7.87
N TYR A 16 7.93 -1.54 -7.36
CA TYR A 16 6.63 -1.21 -6.78
C TYR A 16 5.48 -1.39 -7.79
N LYS A 17 5.66 -0.91 -9.03
CA LYS A 17 4.68 -1.08 -10.11
C LYS A 17 4.45 -2.57 -10.44
N LEU A 18 5.50 -3.38 -10.42
CA LEU A 18 5.40 -4.83 -10.64
C LEU A 18 4.64 -5.54 -9.50
N ILE A 19 4.90 -5.14 -8.25
CA ILE A 19 4.21 -5.66 -7.06
C ILE A 19 2.71 -5.34 -7.15
N LYS A 20 2.36 -4.10 -7.53
CA LYS A 20 0.99 -3.62 -7.73
C LYS A 20 0.26 -4.38 -8.85
N ILE A 21 0.90 -4.56 -10.01
CA ILE A 21 0.33 -5.30 -11.14
C ILE A 21 0.03 -6.76 -10.77
N LYS A 22 0.92 -7.40 -10.00
CA LYS A 22 0.78 -8.79 -9.60
C LYS A 22 -0.16 -8.99 -8.41
N LYS A 23 -0.78 -7.93 -7.87
CA LYS A 23 -1.71 -7.99 -6.72
C LYS A 23 -1.15 -8.78 -5.54
N ILE A 24 0.15 -8.58 -5.25
CA ILE A 24 0.86 -9.33 -4.21
C ILE A 24 0.24 -9.08 -2.83
N ASP A 25 -0.29 -7.88 -2.59
CA ASP A 25 -1.07 -7.52 -1.41
C ASP A 25 -2.22 -8.51 -1.15
N THR A 26 -2.98 -8.82 -2.20
CA THR A 26 -4.15 -9.69 -2.11
C THR A 26 -3.73 -11.13 -1.82
N TYR A 27 -2.67 -11.61 -2.49
CA TYR A 27 -2.12 -12.94 -2.20
C TYR A 27 -1.51 -13.05 -0.80
N LEU A 28 -0.86 -11.99 -0.30
CA LEU A 28 -0.32 -11.94 1.07
C LEU A 28 -1.44 -12.05 2.10
N ILE A 29 -2.53 -11.31 1.90
CA ILE A 29 -3.70 -11.35 2.78
C ILE A 29 -4.33 -12.75 2.76
N PHE A 30 -4.54 -13.34 1.58
CA PHE A 30 -5.11 -14.69 1.48
C PHE A 30 -4.22 -15.76 2.12
N ALA A 31 -2.91 -15.74 1.86
CA ALA A 31 -1.96 -16.65 2.47
C ALA A 31 -1.91 -16.49 3.99
N GLY A 32 -1.98 -15.26 4.48
CA GLY A 32 -2.09 -14.94 5.90
C GLY A 32 -3.36 -15.51 6.54
N ILE A 33 -4.52 -15.28 5.94
CA ILE A 33 -5.80 -15.81 6.43
C ILE A 33 -5.79 -17.34 6.46
N LEU A 34 -5.33 -17.98 5.39
CA LEU A 34 -5.19 -19.44 5.31
C LEU A 34 -4.28 -19.98 6.42
N GLY A 35 -3.13 -19.36 6.64
CA GLY A 35 -2.19 -19.81 7.66
C GLY A 35 -2.70 -19.60 9.09
N VAL A 36 -3.47 -18.53 9.34
CA VAL A 36 -4.16 -18.33 10.63
C VAL A 36 -5.26 -19.38 10.83
N LEU A 37 -6.03 -19.72 9.80
CA LEU A 37 -7.04 -20.79 9.91
C LEU A 37 -6.38 -22.13 10.22
N ILE A 38 -5.27 -22.46 9.54
CA ILE A 38 -4.50 -23.68 9.80
C ILE A 38 -3.96 -23.67 11.23
N GLY A 39 -3.30 -22.59 11.67
CA GLY A 39 -2.74 -22.54 13.01
C GLY A 39 -3.80 -22.57 14.13
N LEU A 40 -5.03 -22.11 13.87
CA LEU A 40 -6.17 -22.31 14.76
C LEU A 40 -6.62 -23.78 14.81
N VAL A 41 -6.74 -24.45 13.67
CA VAL A 41 -7.17 -25.86 13.58
C VAL A 41 -6.18 -26.81 14.28
N PHE A 42 -4.87 -26.54 14.17
CA PHE A 42 -3.83 -27.36 14.76
C PHE A 42 -3.34 -26.86 16.14
N ASP A 43 -3.95 -25.81 16.70
CA ASP A 43 -3.58 -25.14 17.96
C ASP A 43 -2.09 -24.73 18.06
N LEU A 44 -1.51 -24.36 16.92
CA LEU A 44 -0.10 -23.94 16.80
C LEU A 44 -0.01 -22.41 16.90
N GLN A 45 0.07 -21.91 18.13
CA GLN A 45 0.12 -20.47 18.43
C GLN A 45 1.22 -19.70 17.69
N ILE A 46 2.37 -20.34 17.42
CA ILE A 46 3.49 -19.75 16.69
C ILE A 46 3.11 -19.47 15.23
N ILE A 47 2.40 -20.40 14.60
CA ILE A 47 1.93 -20.27 13.22
C ILE A 47 0.96 -19.09 13.11
N ASN A 48 -0.01 -19.00 14.02
CA ASN A 48 -0.96 -17.89 14.04
C ASN A 48 -0.26 -16.53 14.14
N LYS A 49 0.75 -16.40 15.01
CA LYS A 49 1.52 -15.17 15.15
C LYS A 49 2.26 -14.80 13.86
N ILE A 50 2.90 -15.76 13.20
CA ILE A 50 3.65 -15.52 11.95
C ILE A 50 2.70 -15.12 10.82
N PHE A 51 1.61 -15.86 10.62
CA PHE A 51 0.70 -15.59 9.51
C PHE A 51 -0.17 -14.35 9.72
N ALA A 52 -0.41 -13.92 10.97
CA ALA A 52 -1.01 -12.62 11.26
C ALA A 52 -0.17 -11.46 10.70
N TRP A 53 1.17 -11.58 10.69
CA TRP A 53 2.02 -10.58 10.05
C TRP A 53 1.78 -10.48 8.55
N PHE A 54 1.51 -11.59 7.86
CA PHE A 54 1.21 -11.55 6.42
C PHE A 54 -0.09 -10.81 6.14
N VAL A 55 -1.11 -11.00 6.98
CA VAL A 55 -2.36 -10.22 6.89
C VAL A 55 -2.08 -8.73 7.14
N LEU A 56 -1.30 -8.41 8.17
CA LEU A 56 -0.95 -7.03 8.51
C LEU A 56 -0.19 -6.35 7.36
N PHE A 57 0.88 -6.95 6.86
CA PHE A 57 1.69 -6.40 5.77
C PHE A 57 0.88 -6.22 4.49
N GLY A 58 0.07 -7.23 4.11
CA GLY A 58 -0.78 -7.12 2.93
C GLY A 58 -1.82 -6.00 3.07
N THR A 59 -2.40 -5.84 4.26
CA THR A 59 -3.37 -4.77 4.54
C THR A 59 -2.72 -3.38 4.47
N VAL A 60 -1.52 -3.21 5.03
CA VAL A 60 -0.78 -1.94 4.98
C VAL A 60 -0.46 -1.53 3.54
N ILE A 61 -0.01 -2.47 2.70
CA ILE A 61 0.27 -2.20 1.28
C ILE A 61 -1.01 -1.75 0.57
N LYS A 62 -2.12 -2.46 0.81
CA LYS A 62 -3.42 -2.13 0.21
C LYS A 62 -3.93 -0.77 0.66
N LEU A 63 -3.71 -0.41 1.93
CA LEU A 63 -4.06 0.91 2.48
C LEU A 63 -3.24 2.02 1.83
N TYR A 64 -1.95 1.79 1.60
CA TYR A 64 -1.09 2.73 0.90
C TYR A 64 -1.54 2.94 -0.56
N ASP A 65 -1.86 1.85 -1.27
CA ASP A 65 -2.39 1.94 -2.64
C ASP A 65 -3.71 2.72 -2.69
N PHE A 66 -4.58 2.53 -1.71
CA PHE A 66 -5.83 3.27 -1.56
C PHE A 66 -5.57 4.77 -1.34
N THR A 67 -4.62 5.13 -0.46
CA THR A 67 -4.22 6.53 -0.25
C THR A 67 -3.63 7.16 -1.52
N GLU A 68 -2.78 6.43 -2.26
CA GLU A 68 -2.22 6.91 -3.53
C GLU A 68 -3.32 7.18 -4.58
N GLU A 69 -4.33 6.32 -4.62
CA GLU A 69 -5.49 6.48 -5.51
C GLU A 69 -6.34 7.68 -5.11
N ILE A 70 -6.58 7.86 -3.80
CA ILE A 70 -7.27 9.04 -3.27
C ILE A 70 -6.52 10.32 -3.66
N GLU A 71 -5.21 10.41 -3.38
CA GLU A 71 -4.41 11.60 -3.70
C GLU A 71 -4.48 11.98 -5.19
N ARG A 72 -4.53 10.98 -6.09
CA ARG A 72 -4.68 11.23 -7.53
C ARG A 72 -6.09 11.61 -7.95
N SER A 73 -7.09 11.15 -7.21
CA SER A 73 -8.51 11.41 -7.48
C SER A 73 -9.00 12.74 -6.92
N ILE A 74 -8.32 13.30 -5.91
CA ILE A 74 -8.63 14.62 -5.35
C ILE A 74 -8.32 15.67 -6.42
N ILE A 75 -9.38 16.19 -7.03
CA ILE A 75 -9.31 17.41 -7.84
C ILE A 75 -8.80 18.53 -6.93
N PRO A 76 -7.72 19.24 -7.28
CA PRO A 76 -7.23 20.33 -6.45
C PRO A 76 -8.35 21.34 -6.29
N TYR A 77 -8.73 21.60 -5.04
CA TYR A 77 -9.78 22.55 -4.71
C TYR A 77 -9.36 23.92 -5.24
N ASP A 78 -10.19 24.54 -6.09
CA ASP A 78 -9.91 25.87 -6.59
C ASP A 78 -10.17 26.90 -5.48
N PHE A 79 -9.15 27.15 -4.67
CA PHE A 79 -9.20 28.13 -3.58
C PHE A 79 -9.58 29.53 -4.06
N ASN A 80 -9.39 29.84 -5.35
CA ASN A 80 -9.80 31.13 -5.92
C ASN A 80 -11.33 31.29 -6.01
N ARG A 81 -12.10 30.20 -5.99
CA ARG A 81 -13.56 30.25 -5.87
C ARG A 81 -14.04 30.47 -4.43
N LEU A 82 -13.20 30.18 -3.44
CA LEU A 82 -13.51 30.34 -2.02
C LEU A 82 -13.11 31.71 -1.48
N LEU A 83 -12.14 32.35 -2.11
CA LEU A 83 -11.65 33.66 -1.69
C LEU A 83 -12.44 34.77 -2.42
N PRO A 84 -12.87 35.82 -1.70
CA PRO A 84 -13.46 36.98 -2.35
C PRO A 84 -12.43 37.60 -3.31
N PRO A 85 -12.88 38.12 -4.47
CA PRO A 85 -11.98 38.71 -5.45
C PRO A 85 -11.17 39.86 -4.83
N PRO A 86 -9.91 40.05 -5.24
CA PRO A 86 -9.06 41.09 -4.68
C PRO A 86 -9.70 42.46 -4.89
N LYS A 87 -9.70 43.29 -3.83
CA LYS A 87 -10.16 44.68 -3.92
C LYS A 87 -9.20 45.44 -4.85
N LYS A 88 -9.77 46.12 -5.85
CA LYS A 88 -9.03 46.99 -6.78
C LYS A 88 -8.35 48.14 -6.04
#